data_AF-A0A0M7B0B1-F1
#
_entry.id   AF-A0A0M7B0B1-F1
#
_cell.length_a   1.000
_cell.length_b   1.000
_cell.length_c   1.000
_cell.angle_alpha   90.00
_cell.angle_beta   90.00
_cell.angle_gamma   90.00
#
_symmetry.space_group_name_H-M   'P 1'
#
loop_
_entity.id
_entity.type
_entity.pdbx_description
1 polymer ?
#
loop_
_entity_poly.entity_id
_entity_poly.type
_entity_poly.pdbx_seq_one_letter_code
_entity_poly.pdbx_strand_id
1 'polypeptide(L)'
;MKYSVMMAMVFLTGFGAPAPGLASCNDVNLDLCSVAECRHRQSHVHPTCDVKRSCASVLPSQRDTLREYRARNENCAAARQYVTECFGGADAGHQEAIDSALRAANVCAVKLGEE
;
A
#
# COMPACT_ATOMS: atom_id res chain seq x y z
N MET A 1 -41.40 28.18 18.44
CA MET A 1 -40.86 28.61 17.13
C MET A 1 -39.73 27.68 16.75
N LYS A 2 -39.89 27.00 15.61
CA LYS A 2 -38.99 26.01 15.04
C LYS A 2 -37.78 26.74 14.43
N TYR A 3 -36.56 26.36 14.82
CA TYR A 3 -35.37 26.64 14.02
C TYR A 3 -34.63 25.34 13.82
N SER A 4 -34.75 24.84 12.59
CA SER A 4 -34.11 23.65 12.06
C SER A 4 -32.59 23.77 12.18
N VAL A 5 -31.97 22.75 12.77
CA VAL A 5 -30.52 22.52 12.66
C VAL A 5 -30.27 22.04 11.23
N MET A 6 -29.76 22.92 10.37
CA MET A 6 -29.23 22.54 9.06
C MET A 6 -27.95 21.74 9.30
N MET A 7 -28.07 20.42 9.21
CA MET A 7 -26.95 19.49 9.12
C MET A 7 -26.24 19.76 7.78
N ALA A 8 -25.13 20.50 7.83
CA ALA A 8 -24.26 20.66 6.68
C ALA A 8 -23.65 19.29 6.35
N MET A 9 -24.20 18.62 5.34
CA MET A 9 -23.55 17.47 4.72
C MET A 9 -22.29 17.96 4.03
N VAL A 10 -21.15 17.77 4.70
CA VAL A 10 -19.84 17.86 4.07
C VAL A 10 -19.73 16.66 3.12
N PHE A 11 -20.12 16.87 1.87
CA PHE A 11 -19.75 15.99 0.78
C PHE A 11 -18.22 16.13 0.59
N LEU A 12 -17.47 15.21 1.19
CA LEU A 12 -16.09 14.94 0.79
C LEU A 12 -16.16 14.31 -0.61
N THR A 13 -16.26 15.15 -1.64
CA THR A 13 -15.91 14.79 -3.01
C THR A 13 -14.40 14.61 -3.07
N GLY A 14 -13.93 13.45 -2.61
CA GLY A 14 -12.58 12.99 -2.84
C GLY A 14 -12.38 12.69 -4.32
N PHE A 15 -12.21 13.73 -5.14
CA PHE A 15 -11.39 13.62 -6.33
C PHE A 15 -9.96 13.44 -5.84
N GLY A 16 -9.61 12.18 -5.53
CA GLY A 16 -8.22 11.82 -5.38
C GLY A 16 -7.53 12.23 -6.68
N ALA A 17 -6.49 13.06 -6.57
CA ALA A 17 -5.53 13.17 -7.66
C ALA A 17 -5.20 11.76 -8.15
N PRO A 18 -4.99 11.54 -9.47
CA PRO A 18 -4.52 10.24 -9.93
C PRO A 18 -3.30 9.91 -9.09
N ALA A 19 -3.34 8.76 -8.40
CA ALA A 19 -2.21 8.30 -7.62
C ALA A 19 -0.98 8.41 -8.54
N PRO A 20 0.12 9.07 -8.12
CA PRO A 20 1.34 9.12 -8.89
C PRO A 20 1.63 7.74 -9.48
N GLY A 21 1.79 7.72 -10.81
CA GLY A 21 2.21 6.49 -11.49
C GLY A 21 3.51 6.00 -10.85
N LEU A 22 3.65 4.68 -10.73
CA LEU A 22 4.91 4.07 -10.30
C LEU A 22 6.05 4.59 -11.20
N ALA A 23 7.18 5.00 -10.62
CA ALA A 23 8.28 5.50 -11.42
C ALA A 23 8.81 4.40 -12.35
N SER A 24 9.21 4.80 -13.56
CA SER A 24 9.73 3.86 -14.54
C SER A 24 11.15 3.44 -14.14
N CYS A 25 11.52 2.18 -14.39
CA CYS A 25 12.91 1.75 -14.23
C CYS A 25 13.89 2.46 -15.19
N ASN A 26 13.39 3.23 -16.16
CA ASN A 26 14.24 4.08 -16.99
C ASN A 26 14.59 5.41 -16.31
N ASP A 27 13.92 5.76 -15.20
CA ASP A 27 14.10 7.01 -14.44
C ASP A 27 14.88 6.77 -13.12
N VAL A 28 15.51 5.61 -12.98
CA VAL A 28 16.27 5.24 -11.77
C VAL A 28 17.49 6.14 -11.59
N ASN A 29 17.92 6.27 -10.33
CA ASN A 29 19.23 6.82 -10.05
C ASN A 29 20.30 5.75 -10.37
N LEU A 30 21.07 5.96 -11.44
CA LEU A 30 22.10 5.03 -11.89
C LEU A 30 23.27 4.88 -10.91
N ASP A 31 23.43 5.79 -9.96
CA ASP A 31 24.41 5.66 -8.86
C ASP A 31 23.91 4.68 -7.78
N LEU A 32 22.62 4.38 -7.73
CA LEU A 32 22.00 3.47 -6.74
C LEU A 32 21.68 2.10 -7.33
N CYS A 33 21.13 2.06 -8.55
CA CYS A 33 20.76 0.83 -9.22
C CYS A 33 20.91 0.95 -10.74
N SER A 34 21.25 -0.16 -11.39
CA SER A 34 21.09 -0.26 -12.84
C SER A 34 19.61 -0.41 -13.25
N VAL A 35 19.27 -0.08 -14.50
CA VAL A 35 17.94 -0.34 -15.07
C VAL A 35 17.59 -1.83 -14.99
N ALA A 36 18.56 -2.72 -15.25
CA ALA A 36 18.36 -4.17 -15.18
C ALA A 36 18.05 -4.63 -13.75
N GLU A 37 18.75 -4.07 -12.77
CA GLU A 37 18.49 -4.33 -11.36
C GLU A 37 17.11 -3.84 -10.95
N CYS A 38 16.72 -2.60 -11.29
CA CYS A 38 15.36 -2.13 -11.01
C CYS A 38 14.29 -3.07 -11.59
N ARG A 39 14.45 -3.53 -12.83
CA ARG A 39 13.52 -4.49 -13.45
C ARG A 39 13.50 -5.83 -12.71
N HIS A 40 14.66 -6.30 -12.27
CA HIS A 40 14.74 -7.48 -11.41
C HIS A 40 13.99 -7.26 -10.09
N ARG A 41 14.20 -6.14 -9.40
CA ARG A 41 13.50 -5.79 -8.17
C ARG A 41 11.98 -5.69 -8.37
N GLN A 42 11.53 -5.03 -9.44
CA GLN A 42 10.11 -4.96 -9.84
C GLN A 42 9.50 -6.35 -10.09
N SER A 43 10.27 -7.33 -10.57
CA SER A 43 9.76 -8.69 -10.78
C SER A 43 9.34 -9.39 -9.47
N HIS A 44 9.86 -8.96 -8.31
CA HIS A 44 9.47 -9.47 -6.99
C HIS A 44 8.18 -8.84 -6.44
N VAL A 45 7.70 -7.77 -7.07
CA VAL A 45 6.49 -7.07 -6.65
C VAL A 45 5.24 -7.85 -7.02
N HIS A 46 5.10 -8.31 -8.26
CA HIS A 46 3.88 -8.99 -8.71
C HIS A 46 3.53 -10.22 -7.84
N PRO A 47 4.47 -11.14 -7.55
CA PRO A 47 4.17 -12.31 -6.71
C PRO A 47 3.72 -11.97 -5.28
N THR A 48 4.13 -10.81 -4.76
CA THR A 48 3.83 -10.39 -3.38
C THR A 48 2.60 -9.48 -3.30
N CYS A 49 2.34 -8.68 -4.32
CA CYS A 49 1.30 -7.65 -4.32
C CYS A 49 0.02 -8.05 -5.07
N ASP A 50 0.09 -8.92 -6.08
CA ASP A 50 -1.04 -9.32 -6.95
C ASP A 50 -1.79 -10.54 -6.41
N VAL A 51 -1.92 -10.60 -5.09
CA VAL A 51 -2.66 -11.64 -4.37
C VAL A 51 -3.74 -11.01 -3.51
N LYS A 52 -4.71 -11.81 -3.05
CA LYS A 52 -5.72 -11.31 -2.10
C LYS A 52 -5.05 -10.97 -0.76
N ARG A 53 -5.18 -9.71 -0.35
CA ARG A 53 -4.53 -9.17 0.86
C ARG A 53 -5.43 -8.37 1.78
N SER A 54 -6.65 -8.01 1.36
CA SER A 54 -7.54 -7.18 2.19
C SER A 54 -8.11 -7.96 3.37
N CYS A 55 -7.86 -7.47 4.58
CA CYS A 55 -8.44 -8.00 5.83
C CYS A 55 -9.83 -7.43 6.15
N ALA A 56 -10.36 -6.50 5.35
CA ALA A 56 -11.62 -5.79 5.64
C ALA A 56 -12.81 -6.76 5.81
N SER A 57 -12.90 -7.78 4.96
CA SER A 57 -13.99 -8.78 4.99
C SER A 57 -13.68 -10.03 5.84
N VAL A 58 -12.48 -10.14 6.42
CA VAL A 58 -12.07 -11.31 7.22
C VAL A 58 -12.55 -11.13 8.66
N LEU A 59 -13.21 -12.13 9.23
CA LEU A 59 -13.75 -12.06 10.60
C LEU A 59 -12.63 -12.24 11.64
N PRO A 60 -12.74 -11.63 12.85
CA PRO A 60 -11.76 -11.81 13.93
C PRO A 60 -11.52 -13.28 14.35
N SER A 61 -12.52 -14.15 14.16
CA SER A 61 -12.41 -15.59 14.43
C SER A 61 -11.50 -16.32 13.43
N GLN A 62 -11.27 -15.77 12.25
CA GLN A 62 -10.43 -16.36 11.20
C GLN A 62 -8.97 -15.93 11.36
N ARG A 63 -8.37 -16.25 12.51
CA ARG A 63 -7.04 -15.76 12.91
C ARG A 63 -5.94 -16.14 11.91
N ASP A 64 -5.95 -17.37 11.40
CA ASP A 64 -4.93 -17.83 10.44
C ASP A 64 -4.98 -17.05 9.13
N THR A 65 -6.18 -16.81 8.60
CA THR A 65 -6.38 -15.96 7.41
C THR A 65 -5.91 -14.53 7.65
N LEU A 66 -6.18 -13.96 8.84
CA LEU A 66 -5.70 -12.61 9.20
C LEU A 66 -4.17 -12.56 9.25
N ARG A 67 -3.51 -13.57 9.85
CA ARG A 67 -2.04 -13.67 9.89
C ARG A 67 -1.44 -13.80 8.49
N GLU A 68 -2.04 -14.65 7.66
CA GLU A 68 -1.61 -14.84 6.28
C GLU A 68 -1.71 -13.54 5.47
N TYR A 69 -2.85 -12.84 5.56
CA TYR A 69 -3.06 -11.61 4.81
C TYR A 69 -2.19 -10.47 5.33
N ARG A 70 -1.96 -10.41 6.64
CA ARG A 70 -0.97 -9.50 7.25
C ARG A 70 0.41 -9.72 6.63
N ALA A 71 0.91 -10.96 6.63
CA ALA A 71 2.21 -11.31 6.07
C ALA A 71 2.32 -10.96 4.58
N ARG A 72 1.26 -11.22 3.78
CA ARG A 72 1.24 -10.83 2.36
C ARG A 72 1.32 -9.31 2.17
N ASN A 73 0.65 -8.52 3.02
CA ASN A 73 0.76 -7.07 2.97
C ASN A 73 2.15 -6.56 3.35
N GLU A 74 2.73 -7.10 4.41
CA GLU A 74 4.10 -6.78 4.84
C GLU A 74 5.12 -7.14 3.74
N ASN A 75 4.98 -8.32 3.10
CA ASN A 75 5.83 -8.73 1.98
C ASN A 75 5.68 -7.81 0.76
N CYS A 76 4.45 -7.37 0.43
CA CYS A 76 4.24 -6.41 -0.65
C CYS A 76 4.88 -5.05 -0.33
N ALA A 77 4.77 -4.56 0.91
CA ALA A 77 5.41 -3.33 1.35
C ALA A 77 6.94 -3.44 1.23
N ALA A 78 7.53 -4.54 1.72
CA ALA A 78 8.97 -4.80 1.62
C ALA A 78 9.46 -4.88 0.17
N ALA A 79 8.73 -5.58 -0.71
CA ALA A 79 9.08 -5.66 -2.13
C ALA A 79 9.05 -4.28 -2.81
N ARG A 80 8.08 -3.43 -2.45
CA ARG A 80 8.00 -2.06 -2.97
C ARG A 80 9.11 -1.17 -2.41
N GLN A 81 9.41 -1.26 -1.11
CA GLN A 81 10.55 -0.55 -0.49
C GLN A 81 11.88 -0.90 -1.16
N TYR A 82 12.08 -2.19 -1.47
CA TYR A 82 13.27 -2.66 -2.16
C TYR A 82 13.43 -2.04 -3.56
N VAL A 83 12.32 -1.74 -4.25
CA VAL A 83 12.38 -1.01 -5.52
C VAL A 83 12.66 0.48 -5.31
N THR A 84 12.04 1.11 -4.30
CA THR A 84 12.22 2.55 -3.97
C THR A 84 13.67 2.92 -3.71
N GLU A 85 14.49 1.99 -3.20
CA GLU A 85 15.94 2.20 -3.02
C GLU A 85 16.64 2.60 -4.33
N CYS A 86 16.18 2.12 -5.49
CA CYS A 86 16.73 2.50 -6.80
C CYS A 86 16.41 3.93 -7.23
N PHE A 87 15.51 4.61 -6.52
CA PHE A 87 15.09 5.98 -6.77
C PHE A 87 15.54 6.94 -5.66
N GLY A 88 16.33 6.47 -4.69
CA GLY A 88 16.80 7.30 -3.57
C GLY A 88 15.67 7.85 -2.70
N GLY A 89 14.52 7.17 -2.65
CA GLY A 89 13.34 7.62 -1.93
C GLY A 89 12.43 8.59 -2.71
N ALA A 90 12.78 8.96 -3.94
CA ALA A 90 12.03 9.95 -4.74
C ALA A 90 10.91 9.34 -5.62
N ASP A 91 10.36 8.17 -5.27
CA ASP A 91 9.21 7.58 -5.97
C ASP A 91 7.93 7.65 -5.11
N ALA A 92 7.12 8.68 -5.37
CA ALA A 92 5.84 8.87 -4.71
C ALA A 92 4.84 7.73 -4.98
N GLY A 93 4.85 7.15 -6.18
CA GLY A 93 3.96 6.04 -6.53
C GLY A 93 4.30 4.77 -5.75
N HIS A 94 5.59 4.42 -5.65
CA HIS A 94 6.01 3.32 -4.78
C HIS A 94 5.72 3.63 -3.31
N GLN A 95 5.94 4.86 -2.84
CA GLN A 95 5.66 5.24 -1.45
C GLN A 95 4.18 5.10 -1.09
N GLU A 96 3.27 5.57 -1.95
CA GLU A 96 1.83 5.40 -1.72
C GLU A 96 1.42 3.92 -1.71
N ALA A 97 2.02 3.10 -2.59
CA ALA A 97 1.78 1.66 -2.60
C ALA A 97 2.29 0.97 -1.33
N ILE A 98 3.44 1.38 -0.79
CA ILE A 98 3.99 0.92 0.49
C ILE A 98 3.01 1.27 1.62
N ASP A 99 2.61 2.54 1.73
CA ASP A 99 1.72 2.99 2.79
C ASP A 99 0.36 2.29 2.71
N SER A 100 -0.15 2.04 1.50
CA SER A 100 -1.38 1.29 1.29
C SER A 100 -1.28 -0.15 1.78
N ALA A 101 -0.17 -0.83 1.47
CA ALA A 101 0.09 -2.18 1.95
C ALA A 101 0.23 -2.22 3.49
N LEU A 102 0.97 -1.28 4.08
CA LEU A 102 1.14 -1.20 5.54
C LEU A 102 -0.19 -0.89 6.26
N ARG A 103 -1.01 0.01 5.73
CA ARG A 103 -2.38 0.23 6.26
C ARG A 103 -3.22 -1.03 6.22
N ALA A 104 -3.14 -1.80 5.14
CA ALA A 104 -3.86 -3.06 5.03
C ALA A 104 -3.34 -4.12 6.03
N ALA A 105 -2.02 -4.20 6.26
CA ALA A 105 -1.45 -5.03 7.32
C ALA A 105 -1.95 -4.61 8.70
N ASN A 106 -2.04 -3.30 8.96
CA ASN A 106 -2.54 -2.77 10.21
C ASN A 106 -3.99 -3.17 10.47
N VAL A 107 -4.87 -3.12 9.45
CA VAL A 107 -6.25 -3.63 9.57
C VAL A 107 -6.29 -5.10 10.01
N CYS A 108 -5.34 -5.92 9.58
CA CYS A 108 -5.21 -7.30 10.04
C CYS A 108 -4.77 -7.36 11.51
N ALA A 109 -3.78 -6.56 11.91
CA ALA A 109 -3.26 -6.50 13.28
C ALA A 109 -4.33 -6.06 14.30
N VAL A 110 -5.10 -5.02 13.98
CA VAL A 110 -6.26 -4.57 14.78
C VAL A 110 -7.22 -5.73 15.04
N LYS A 111 -7.57 -6.48 13.98
CA LYS A 111 -8.51 -7.61 14.07
C LYS A 111 -7.93 -8.81 14.82
N LEU A 112 -6.61 -8.97 14.85
CA LEU A 112 -5.92 -9.99 15.64
C LEU A 112 -5.79 -9.61 17.12
N GLY A 113 -5.95 -8.33 17.46
CA GLY A 113 -5.68 -7.78 18.79
C GLY A 113 -4.18 -7.59 19.06
N GLU A 114 -3.41 -7.22 18.03
CA GLU A 114 -1.93 -7.15 18.04
C GLU A 114 -1.37 -5.75 17.78
N GLU A 115 -2.17 -4.69 17.96
CA GLU A 115 -1.73 -3.28 17.90
C GLU A 115 -1.19 -2.77 19.24
#